data_AF-A0A7T5RQ53-F1
#
_entry.id   AF-A0A7T5RQ53-F1
#
_cell.length_a   1.000
_cell.length_b   1.000
_cell.length_c   1.000
_cell.angle_alpha   90.00
_cell.angle_beta   90.00
_cell.angle_gamma   90.00
#
_symmetry.space_group_name_H-M   'P 1'
#
loop_
_entity.id
_entity.type
_entity.pdbx_description
1 polymer ?
#
loop_
_entity_poly.entity_id
_entity_poly.type
_entity_poly.pdbx_seq_one_letter_code
_entity_poly.pdbx_strand_id
1 'polypeptide(L)'
;MTAIKPVIEGTDITSVEVGNTTLKLKQTVSLDSLQELISAVENFSKFFDLTSLGSADEGIKTEWNEQDLTQFLSKETREDQIVALKVLSDKGEVTREEFLNEMKKLLKNPGFRGWDLGGLLAGLSIRSRTWGYESPYIKEERREGNEWDTFYRIKERYAPLIKKWLKERGP
;
A
#
# COMPACT_ATOMS: atom_id res chain seq x y z
N MET A 1 -12.55 -0.21 26.60
CA MET A 1 -12.82 0.96 25.74
C MET A 1 -11.50 1.67 25.51
N THR A 2 -11.10 1.85 24.26
CA THR A 2 -9.90 2.62 23.92
C THR A 2 -10.23 4.10 24.12
N ALA A 3 -9.40 4.82 24.88
CA ALA A 3 -9.63 6.25 25.12
C ALA A 3 -9.43 7.03 23.81
N ILE A 4 -10.39 7.88 23.47
CA ILE A 4 -10.37 8.78 22.32
C ILE A 4 -10.04 10.18 22.84
N LYS A 5 -8.94 10.78 22.38
CA LYS A 5 -8.51 12.12 22.81
C LYS A 5 -8.43 13.07 21.61
N PRO A 6 -9.08 14.23 21.64
CA PRO A 6 -8.88 15.24 20.61
C PRO A 6 -7.50 15.90 20.76
N VAL A 7 -6.87 16.23 19.64
CA VAL A 7 -5.69 17.08 19.58
C VAL A 7 -6.13 18.48 19.15
N ILE A 8 -5.86 19.46 20.00
CA ILE A 8 -6.37 20.83 19.87
C ILE A 8 -5.20 21.77 19.57
N GLU A 9 -5.32 22.52 18.49
CA GLU A 9 -4.40 23.61 18.13
C GLU A 9 -5.19 24.92 18.10
N GLY A 10 -5.00 25.77 19.11
CA GLY A 10 -5.79 27.00 19.26
C GLY A 10 -7.26 26.70 19.57
N THR A 11 -8.16 27.11 18.67
CA THR A 11 -9.62 26.88 18.77
C THR A 11 -10.11 25.68 17.98
N ASP A 12 -9.18 24.97 17.33
CA ASP A 12 -9.51 23.96 16.33
C ASP A 12 -9.00 22.58 16.78
N ILE A 13 -9.75 21.56 16.41
CA ILE A 13 -9.37 20.15 16.53
C ILE A 13 -8.70 19.75 15.21
N THR A 14 -7.47 19.27 15.29
CA THR A 14 -6.66 18.92 14.11
C THR A 14 -6.55 17.41 13.90
N SER A 15 -6.62 16.64 14.98
CA SER A 15 -6.54 15.18 14.94
C SER A 15 -7.21 14.56 16.17
N VAL A 16 -7.35 13.23 16.15
CA VAL A 16 -7.88 12.44 17.26
C VAL A 16 -6.93 11.28 17.54
N GLU A 17 -6.48 11.17 18.77
CA GLU A 17 -5.71 10.03 19.27
C GLU A 17 -6.67 8.92 19.72
N VAL A 18 -6.43 7.71 19.22
CA VAL A 18 -7.15 6.49 19.61
C VAL A 18 -6.10 5.45 20.00
N GLY A 19 -5.89 5.25 21.31
CA GLY A 19 -4.79 4.43 21.82
C GLY A 19 -3.44 5.06 21.47
N ASN A 20 -2.60 4.33 20.72
CA ASN A 20 -1.29 4.82 20.23
C ASN A 20 -1.35 5.35 18.79
N THR A 21 -2.55 5.46 18.20
CA THR A 21 -2.74 5.90 16.82
C THR A 21 -3.26 7.34 16.79
N THR A 22 -2.64 8.19 15.97
CA THR A 22 -3.17 9.54 15.68
C THR A 22 -3.88 9.53 14.33
N LEU A 23 -5.18 9.82 14.34
CA LEU A 23 -6.00 9.98 13.13
C LEU A 23 -6.12 11.46 12.80
N LYS A 24 -5.46 11.90 11.72
CA LYS A 24 -5.58 13.28 11.23
C LYS A 24 -6.95 13.52 10.61
N LEU A 25 -7.56 14.64 10.95
CA LEU A 25 -8.80 15.07 10.31
C LEU A 25 -8.49 15.61 8.91
N LYS A 26 -9.39 15.34 7.96
CA LYS A 26 -9.26 15.83 6.57
C LYS A 26 -9.36 17.36 6.49
N GLN A 27 -10.03 17.97 7.46
CA GLN A 27 -10.21 19.40 7.64
C GLN A 27 -10.19 19.69 9.14
N THR A 28 -9.76 20.89 9.52
CA THR A 28 -9.86 21.32 10.91
C THR A 28 -11.32 21.47 11.30
N VAL A 29 -11.63 21.17 12.56
CA VAL A 29 -13.00 21.17 13.09
C VAL A 29 -13.03 22.08 14.31
N SER A 30 -14.05 22.93 14.44
CA SER A 30 -14.21 23.79 15.63
C SER A 30 -14.37 22.95 16.90
N LEU A 31 -13.87 23.46 18.03
CA LEU A 31 -14.11 22.88 19.35
C LEU A 31 -15.60 22.69 19.67
N ASP A 32 -16.49 23.50 19.10
CA ASP A 32 -17.94 23.37 19.29
C ASP A 32 -18.47 22.02 18.78
N SER A 33 -17.79 21.41 17.81
CA SER A 33 -18.14 20.12 17.22
C SER A 33 -17.44 18.93 17.91
N LEU A 34 -16.77 19.14 19.05
CA LEU A 34 -15.99 18.10 19.73
C LEU A 34 -16.83 16.86 20.07
N GLN A 35 -18.02 17.07 20.63
CA GLN A 35 -18.88 15.97 21.06
C GLN A 35 -19.40 15.15 19.88
N GLU A 36 -19.74 15.82 18.77
CA GLU A 36 -20.14 15.18 17.53
C GLU A 36 -18.99 14.34 16.95
N LEU A 37 -17.78 14.89 16.94
CA LEU A 37 -16.59 14.21 16.45
C LEU A 37 -16.28 12.96 17.27
N ILE A 38 -16.26 13.05 18.60
CA ILE A 38 -16.01 11.88 19.48
C ILE A 38 -17.08 10.81 19.23
N SER A 39 -18.36 11.21 19.17
CA SER A 39 -19.47 10.27 18.94
C SER A 39 -19.36 9.56 17.59
N ALA A 40 -18.92 10.27 16.54
CA ALA A 40 -18.68 9.69 15.23
C ALA A 40 -17.54 8.65 15.27
N VAL A 41 -16.43 8.97 15.93
CA VAL A 41 -15.28 8.06 16.08
C VAL A 41 -15.64 6.84 16.91
N GLU A 42 -16.38 7.00 18.01
CA GLU A 42 -16.89 5.89 18.83
C GLU A 42 -17.80 4.97 18.03
N ASN A 43 -18.76 5.53 17.27
CA ASN A 43 -19.65 4.74 16.43
C ASN A 43 -18.90 3.99 15.34
N PHE A 44 -17.87 4.61 14.76
CA PHE A 44 -17.02 3.96 13.77
C PHE A 44 -16.18 2.82 14.40
N SER A 45 -15.67 3.01 15.62
CA SER A 45 -14.88 2.01 16.35
C SER A 45 -15.65 0.71 16.68
N LYS A 46 -16.98 0.73 16.62
CA LYS A 46 -17.82 -0.46 16.80
C LYS A 46 -17.67 -1.46 15.66
N PHE A 47 -17.29 -0.98 14.48
CA PHE A 47 -17.21 -1.77 13.25
C PHE A 47 -15.77 -1.94 12.75
N PHE A 48 -14.87 -1.03 13.13
CA PHE A 48 -13.49 -0.99 12.64
C PHE A 48 -12.48 -0.90 13.78
N ASP A 49 -11.39 -1.66 13.70
CA ASP A 49 -10.25 -1.51 14.60
C ASP A 49 -9.45 -0.25 14.23
N LEU A 50 -9.76 0.85 14.91
CA LEU A 50 -9.09 2.14 14.70
C LEU A 50 -7.60 2.12 15.07
N THR A 51 -7.16 1.23 15.96
CA THR A 51 -5.75 1.12 16.33
C THR A 51 -4.90 0.45 15.23
N SER A 52 -5.57 -0.28 14.34
CA SER A 52 -4.96 -0.84 13.12
C SER A 52 -4.83 0.18 11.97
N LEU A 53 -5.52 1.33 12.04
CA LEU A 53 -5.55 2.32 10.96
C LEU A 53 -4.34 3.26 10.98
N GLY A 54 -3.76 3.53 12.15
CA GLY A 54 -2.52 4.31 12.29
C GLY A 54 -1.25 3.48 12.12
N SER A 55 -1.36 2.16 12.13
CA SER A 55 -0.25 1.22 11.98
C SER A 55 0.04 0.85 10.53
N ALA A 56 -0.40 1.70 9.58
CA ALA A 56 0.00 1.57 8.19
C ALA A 56 1.50 1.87 7.95
N ASP A 57 2.27 2.37 8.94
CA ASP A 57 3.63 2.84 8.66
C ASP A 57 4.74 2.68 9.73
N GLU A 58 4.61 1.79 10.74
CA GLU A 58 5.74 1.59 11.70
C GLU A 58 6.16 0.14 12.00
N GLY A 59 5.40 -0.87 11.57
CA GLY A 59 5.74 -2.26 11.86
C GLY A 59 6.11 -3.02 10.61
N ILE A 60 7.42 -3.16 10.35
CA ILE A 60 8.09 -4.02 9.35
C ILE A 60 8.87 -3.21 8.30
N LYS A 61 10.16 -2.98 8.61
CA LYS A 61 11.20 -2.45 7.72
C LYS A 61 12.33 -3.45 7.51
N THR A 62 12.08 -4.73 7.75
CA THR A 62 13.10 -5.74 7.47
C THR A 62 13.26 -5.80 5.96
N GLU A 63 14.46 -5.48 5.49
CA GLU A 63 14.81 -5.67 4.10
C GLU A 63 14.88 -7.17 3.81
N TRP A 64 14.42 -7.56 2.63
CA TRP A 64 14.58 -8.94 2.19
C TRP A 64 16.05 -9.31 2.03
N ASN A 65 16.44 -10.49 2.53
CA ASN A 65 17.62 -11.18 2.04
C ASN A 65 17.26 -12.00 0.77
N GLU A 66 18.28 -12.41 0.00
CA GLU A 66 18.08 -13.12 -1.27
C GLU A 66 17.30 -14.44 -1.11
N GLN A 67 17.62 -15.21 -0.07
CA GLN A 67 17.01 -16.52 0.17
C GLN A 67 15.52 -16.37 0.50
N ASP A 68 15.18 -15.48 1.42
CA ASP A 68 13.81 -15.28 1.87
C ASP A 68 12.96 -14.63 0.78
N LEU A 69 13.52 -13.67 0.01
CA LEU A 69 12.80 -13.09 -1.13
C LEU A 69 12.45 -14.16 -2.16
N THR A 70 13.43 -14.99 -2.51
CA THR A 70 13.23 -16.08 -3.50
C THR A 70 12.21 -17.09 -3.00
N GLN A 71 12.25 -17.42 -1.71
CA GLN A 71 11.30 -18.34 -1.09
C GLN A 71 9.89 -17.74 -1.06
N PHE A 72 9.75 -16.47 -0.68
CA PHE A 72 8.48 -15.74 -0.72
C PHE A 72 7.91 -15.69 -2.14
N LEU A 73 8.72 -15.31 -3.13
CA LEU A 73 8.30 -15.25 -4.52
C LEU A 73 7.78 -16.60 -5.01
N SER A 74 8.44 -17.68 -4.60
CA SER A 74 8.09 -19.04 -5.02
C SER A 74 6.84 -19.60 -4.32
N LYS A 75 6.59 -19.23 -3.06
CA LYS A 75 5.51 -19.82 -2.23
C LYS A 75 4.24 -18.98 -2.17
N GLU A 76 4.36 -17.66 -2.23
CA GLU A 76 3.27 -16.73 -1.87
C GLU A 76 2.77 -15.88 -3.05
N THR A 77 3.51 -15.85 -4.15
CA THR A 77 3.18 -14.99 -5.30
C THR A 77 2.24 -15.73 -6.25
N ARG A 78 1.08 -15.14 -6.50
CA ARG A 78 0.06 -15.66 -7.42
C ARG A 78 0.43 -15.34 -8.87
N GLU A 79 -0.05 -16.13 -9.83
CA GLU A 79 0.28 -15.97 -11.26
C GLU A 79 0.04 -14.56 -11.81
N ASP A 80 -1.05 -13.90 -11.40
CA ASP A 80 -1.33 -12.51 -11.77
C ASP A 80 -0.31 -11.53 -11.19
N GLN A 81 0.16 -11.77 -9.97
CA GLN A 81 1.24 -10.99 -9.36
C GLN A 81 2.60 -11.25 -10.00
N ILE A 82 2.84 -12.47 -10.49
CA ILE A 82 4.05 -12.79 -11.26
C ILE A 82 4.06 -11.98 -12.55
N VAL A 83 2.92 -11.91 -13.24
CA VAL A 83 2.76 -11.06 -14.42
C VAL A 83 3.03 -9.59 -14.07
N ALA A 84 2.52 -9.10 -12.94
CA ALA A 84 2.77 -7.73 -12.50
C ALA A 84 4.27 -7.48 -12.21
N LEU A 85 4.94 -8.39 -11.50
CA LEU A 85 6.38 -8.30 -11.24
C LEU A 85 7.19 -8.38 -12.54
N LYS A 86 6.74 -9.16 -13.52
CA LYS A 86 7.36 -9.22 -14.85
C LYS A 86 7.28 -7.90 -15.58
N VAL A 87 6.10 -7.25 -15.60
CA VAL A 87 5.94 -5.91 -16.18
C VAL A 87 6.93 -4.92 -15.55
N LEU A 88 6.99 -4.89 -14.21
CA LEU A 88 7.89 -3.98 -13.50
C LEU A 88 9.37 -4.34 -13.71
N SER A 89 9.72 -5.63 -13.83
CA SER A 89 11.10 -6.06 -14.06
C SER A 89 11.59 -5.74 -15.48
N ASP A 90 10.70 -5.84 -16.46
CA ASP A 90 11.02 -5.60 -17.87
C ASP A 90 11.05 -4.11 -18.21
N LYS A 91 10.13 -3.32 -17.65
CA LYS A 91 10.00 -1.87 -17.94
C LYS A 91 10.70 -0.96 -16.93
N GLY A 92 11.01 -1.46 -15.74
CA GLY A 92 11.62 -0.69 -14.66
C GLY A 92 10.59 0.14 -13.90
N GLU A 93 10.28 1.33 -14.42
CA GLU A 93 9.26 2.23 -13.88
C GLU A 93 8.14 2.38 -14.90
N VAL A 94 6.89 2.34 -14.44
CA VAL A 94 5.70 2.50 -15.29
C VAL A 94 4.67 3.39 -14.61
N THR A 95 3.94 4.17 -15.41
CA THR A 95 2.73 4.88 -14.97
C THR A 95 1.59 3.91 -14.68
N ARG A 96 0.53 4.38 -14.01
CA ARG A 96 -0.68 3.57 -13.78
C ARG A 96 -1.32 3.11 -15.07
N GLU A 97 -1.38 4.01 -16.06
CA GLU A 97 -1.99 3.71 -17.35
C GLU A 97 -1.19 2.64 -18.11
N GLU A 98 0.14 2.81 -18.21
CA GLU A 98 1.02 1.82 -18.83
C GLU A 98 0.91 0.47 -18.13
N PHE A 99 0.91 0.46 -16.80
CA PHE A 99 0.80 -0.77 -16.04
C PHE A 99 -0.52 -1.49 -16.33
N LEU A 100 -1.64 -0.78 -16.32
CA LEU A 100 -2.94 -1.36 -16.65
C LEU A 100 -2.98 -1.91 -18.08
N ASN A 101 -2.41 -1.19 -19.03
CA ASN A 101 -2.37 -1.61 -20.43
C ASN A 101 -1.53 -2.88 -20.63
N GLU A 102 -0.38 -2.99 -19.96
CA GLU A 102 0.43 -4.21 -20.01
C GLU A 102 -0.26 -5.39 -19.31
N MET A 103 -0.88 -5.16 -18.14
CA MET A 103 -1.62 -6.19 -17.42
C MET A 103 -2.79 -6.75 -18.25
N LYS A 104 -3.57 -5.88 -18.92
CA LYS A 104 -4.66 -6.31 -19.81
C LYS A 104 -4.16 -7.23 -20.93
N LYS A 105 -3.03 -6.89 -21.55
CA LYS A 105 -2.42 -7.66 -22.63
C LYS A 105 -1.93 -9.02 -22.13
N LEU A 106 -1.12 -9.03 -21.07
CA LEU A 106 -0.47 -10.25 -20.57
C LEU A 106 -1.47 -11.21 -19.92
N LEU A 107 -2.47 -10.69 -19.20
CA LEU A 107 -3.53 -11.51 -18.61
C LEU A 107 -4.62 -11.89 -19.63
N LYS A 108 -4.57 -11.40 -20.87
CA LYS A 108 -5.62 -11.53 -21.89
C LYS A 108 -7.00 -11.15 -21.35
N ASN A 109 -7.04 -10.15 -20.47
CA ASN A 109 -8.26 -9.68 -19.80
C ASN A 109 -8.46 -8.18 -20.08
N PRO A 110 -9.23 -7.81 -21.12
CA PRO A 110 -9.48 -6.40 -21.44
C PRO A 110 -10.30 -5.69 -20.33
N GLY A 111 -11.00 -6.46 -19.50
CA GLY A 111 -11.79 -5.96 -18.37
C GLY A 111 -10.97 -5.59 -17.13
N PHE A 112 -9.65 -5.82 -17.09
CA PHE A 112 -8.80 -5.51 -15.95
C PHE A 112 -8.73 -3.99 -15.70
N ARG A 113 -9.02 -3.56 -14.47
CA ARG A 113 -9.13 -2.15 -14.07
C ARG A 113 -8.16 -1.78 -12.95
N GLY A 114 -8.13 -0.48 -12.65
CA GLY A 114 -7.35 0.06 -11.54
C GLY A 114 -7.64 -0.57 -10.17
N TRP A 115 -8.87 -1.00 -9.93
CA TRP A 115 -9.23 -1.71 -8.70
C TRP A 115 -8.56 -3.09 -8.61
N ASP A 116 -8.51 -3.83 -9.74
CA ASP A 116 -7.87 -5.14 -9.80
C ASP A 116 -6.35 -5.02 -9.58
N LEU A 117 -5.71 -4.03 -10.22
CA LEU A 117 -4.30 -3.71 -9.98
C LEU A 117 -4.04 -3.36 -8.51
N GLY A 118 -4.90 -2.52 -7.92
CA GLY A 118 -4.82 -2.15 -6.51
C GLY A 118 -4.93 -3.37 -5.58
N GLY A 119 -5.92 -4.24 -5.80
CA GLY A 119 -6.11 -5.45 -5.01
C GLY A 119 -4.97 -6.45 -5.14
N LEU A 120 -4.43 -6.62 -6.34
CA LEU A 120 -3.27 -7.46 -6.62
C LEU A 120 -2.03 -7.00 -5.86
N LEU A 121 -1.70 -5.71 -5.97
CA LEU A 121 -0.54 -5.10 -5.33
C LEU A 121 -0.69 -5.05 -3.81
N ALA A 122 -1.89 -4.74 -3.31
CA ALA A 122 -2.21 -4.82 -1.89
C ALA A 122 -2.02 -6.23 -1.35
N GLY A 123 -2.49 -7.26 -2.07
CA GLY A 123 -2.30 -8.65 -1.69
C GLY A 123 -0.83 -9.05 -1.60
N LEU A 124 0.02 -8.53 -2.49
CA LEU A 124 1.47 -8.77 -2.44
C LEU A 124 2.07 -8.11 -1.20
N SER A 125 1.77 -6.83 -0.94
CA SER A 125 2.26 -6.11 0.23
C SER A 125 1.79 -6.73 1.55
N ILE A 126 0.54 -7.16 1.63
CA ILE A 126 0.00 -7.83 2.83
C ILE A 126 0.79 -9.10 3.12
N ARG A 127 1.04 -9.94 2.10
CA ARG A 127 1.81 -11.17 2.30
C ARG A 127 3.28 -10.91 2.62
N SER A 128 3.91 -9.91 2.00
CA SER A 128 5.26 -9.49 2.39
C SER A 128 5.32 -9.10 3.88
N ARG A 129 4.30 -8.35 4.35
CA ARG A 129 4.19 -7.99 5.78
C ARG A 129 3.92 -9.20 6.67
N THR A 130 3.11 -10.17 6.26
CA THR A 130 2.93 -11.42 7.02
C THR A 130 4.26 -12.16 7.21
N TRP A 131 5.18 -12.05 6.25
CA TRP A 131 6.53 -12.59 6.34
C TRP A 131 7.49 -11.71 7.17
N GLY A 132 7.04 -10.56 7.66
CA GLY A 132 7.91 -9.64 8.41
C GLY A 132 8.87 -8.86 7.53
N TYR A 133 8.56 -8.68 6.23
CA TYR A 133 9.36 -7.90 5.28
C TYR A 133 8.59 -6.77 4.60
N GLU A 134 9.33 -5.81 4.05
CA GLU A 134 8.76 -4.71 3.25
C GLU A 134 8.20 -5.18 1.90
N SER A 135 7.38 -4.34 1.23
CA SER A 135 6.97 -4.63 -0.15
C SER A 135 8.18 -4.62 -1.09
N PRO A 136 8.25 -5.51 -2.10
CA PRO A 136 9.34 -5.52 -3.06
C PRO A 136 9.26 -4.39 -4.11
N TYR A 137 8.16 -3.65 -4.13
CA TYR A 137 7.88 -2.56 -5.07
C TYR A 137 7.57 -1.25 -4.34
N ILE A 138 7.62 -0.16 -5.10
CA ILE A 138 7.26 1.20 -4.72
C ILE A 138 6.03 1.60 -5.54
N LYS A 139 5.07 2.25 -4.87
CA LYS A 139 4.02 3.05 -5.49
C LYS A 139 4.29 4.50 -5.09
N GLU A 140 4.47 5.38 -6.05
CA GLU A 140 4.76 6.80 -5.81
C GLU A 140 3.77 7.65 -6.59
N GLU A 141 3.23 8.70 -5.96
CA GLU A 141 2.43 9.70 -6.64
C GLU A 141 3.30 10.95 -6.80
N ARG A 142 3.55 11.36 -8.04
CA ARG A 142 4.36 12.54 -8.36
C ARG A 142 3.76 13.33 -9.51
N ARG A 143 4.14 14.60 -9.62
CA ARG A 143 3.77 15.42 -10.78
C ARG A 143 4.78 15.25 -11.90
N GLU A 144 4.27 15.05 -13.10
CA GLU A 144 5.05 15.13 -14.33
C GLU A 144 4.42 16.23 -15.21
N GLY A 145 5.14 17.35 -15.34
CA GLY A 145 4.57 18.56 -15.91
C GLY A 145 3.40 19.12 -15.07
N ASN A 146 2.21 19.20 -15.69
CA ASN A 146 1.01 19.74 -15.05
C ASN A 146 0.06 18.65 -14.51
N GLU A 147 0.41 17.38 -14.65
CA GLU A 147 -0.46 16.26 -14.29
C GLU A 147 0.10 15.48 -13.11
N TRP A 148 -0.79 14.98 -12.24
CA TRP A 148 -0.45 14.02 -11.19
C TRP A 148 -0.62 12.61 -11.75
N ASP A 149 0.40 11.78 -11.60
CA ASP A 149 0.31 10.37 -11.95
C ASP A 149 0.88 9.48 -10.84
N THR A 150 0.51 8.21 -10.89
CA THR A 150 1.03 7.16 -10.02
C THR A 150 2.05 6.33 -10.78
N PHE A 151 3.25 6.25 -10.24
CA PHE A 151 4.36 5.48 -10.77
C PHE A 151 4.58 4.22 -9.92
N TYR A 152 4.95 3.14 -10.60
CA TYR A 152 5.22 1.85 -10.00
C TYR A 152 6.57 1.35 -10.46
N ARG A 153 7.38 0.86 -9.52
CA ARG A 153 8.68 0.24 -9.83
C ARG A 153 9.07 -0.80 -8.78
N ILE A 154 9.90 -1.76 -9.17
CA ILE A 154 10.57 -2.62 -8.19
C ILE A 154 11.63 -1.80 -7.46
N LYS A 155 11.80 -2.03 -6.15
CA LYS A 155 12.90 -1.41 -5.39
C LYS A 155 14.24 -1.86 -5.97
N GLU A 156 15.15 -0.93 -6.21
CA GLU A 156 16.41 -1.18 -6.94
C GLU A 156 17.21 -2.37 -6.38
N ARG A 157 17.30 -2.49 -5.06
CA ARG A 157 17.97 -3.62 -4.38
C ARG A 157 17.38 -5.00 -4.71
N TYR A 158 16.10 -5.08 -5.05
CA TYR A 158 15.40 -6.33 -5.34
C TYR A 158 15.25 -6.61 -6.83
N ALA A 159 15.47 -5.62 -7.69
CA ALA A 159 15.32 -5.76 -9.13
C ALA A 159 16.20 -6.87 -9.73
N PRO A 160 17.50 -7.02 -9.38
CA PRO A 160 18.33 -8.11 -9.90
C PRO A 160 17.82 -9.50 -9.46
N LEU A 161 17.38 -9.60 -8.20
CA LEU A 161 16.92 -10.86 -7.60
C LEU A 161 15.60 -11.32 -8.23
N ILE A 162 14.63 -10.41 -8.32
CA ILE A 162 13.33 -10.70 -8.97
C ILE A 162 13.53 -11.05 -10.44
N LYS A 163 14.41 -10.33 -11.14
CA LYS A 163 14.72 -10.60 -12.55
C LYS A 163 15.37 -11.97 -12.74
N LYS A 164 16.30 -12.36 -11.86
CA LYS A 164 16.92 -13.69 -11.87
C LYS A 164 15.87 -14.77 -11.62
N TRP A 165 15.05 -14.62 -10.59
CA TRP A 165 13.99 -15.56 -10.25
C TRP A 165 12.97 -15.74 -11.40
N LEU A 166 12.54 -14.66 -12.04
CA LEU A 166 11.64 -14.72 -13.20
C LEU A 166 12.26 -15.49 -14.39
N LYS A 167 13.58 -15.36 -14.61
CA LYS A 167 14.27 -16.12 -15.66
C LYS A 167 14.36 -17.61 -15.34
N GLU A 168 14.63 -17.95 -14.08
CA GLU A 168 14.77 -19.34 -13.62
C GLU A 168 13.43 -20.09 -13.61
N ARG A 169 12.31 -19.38 -13.39
CA ARG A 169 10.96 -19.95 -13.44
C ARG A 169 10.53 -20.39 -14.85
N GLY A 170 11.08 -19.77 -15.89
CA GLY A 170 10.63 -19.98 -17.27
C GLY A 170 9.35 -19.20 -17.62
N PRO A 171 8.95 -19.17 -18.91
CA PRO A 171 7.76 -18.47 -19.39
C PRO A 171 6.43 -19.08 -18.92
#